data_AF-A0A7V3A2U4-F1
#
_entry.id   AF-A0A7V3A2U4-F1
#
_cell.length_a   1.000
_cell.length_b   1.000
_cell.length_c   1.000
_cell.angle_alpha   90.00
_cell.angle_beta   90.00
_cell.angle_gamma   90.00
#
_symmetry.space_group_name_H-M   'P 1'
#
loop_
_entity.id
_entity.type
_entity.pdbx_description
1 polymer ?
#
loop_
_entity_poly.entity_id
_entity_poly.type
_entity_poly.pdbx_seq_one_letter_code
_entity_poly.pdbx_strand_id
1 'polypeptide(L)'
;MNRERLEALTDEALRKLAALEGLDVPDNVERILLIDAILEVLEEKQEEQELQNNNLMQVSQKKYDLTLLDIQPTGEENIETMLPLSYHEMKIQFLLRDPYWAYVYWDVKGGSLSALKRELEAEKVQVRVRRHRKMSQGSRFSSADIVDSFDIEIGCKDYSWYVNLPVQDAYYSAALVITAKQSELVVCQSDVQYVPPVYSFEELVSSPDPKQNAIYHLMELEKLDILYTKPTIPERLGLSDEALQSL
;
A
#
# COMPACT_ATOMS: atom_id res chain seq x y z
N MET A 1 18.80 -4.16 -6.21
CA MET A 1 19.21 -5.37 -6.98
C MET A 1 20.73 -5.49 -6.90
N ASN A 2 21.31 -6.68 -6.65
CA ASN A 2 22.76 -6.81 -6.41
C ASN A 2 23.52 -7.27 -7.67
N ARG A 3 24.76 -6.75 -7.85
CA ARG A 3 25.69 -7.08 -8.95
C ARG A 3 25.83 -8.58 -9.22
N GLU A 4 25.89 -9.39 -8.16
CA GLU A 4 25.99 -10.85 -8.23
C GLU A 4 24.84 -11.50 -9.03
N ARG A 5 23.63 -10.92 -8.99
CA ARG A 5 22.49 -11.42 -9.78
C ARG A 5 22.58 -11.08 -11.26
N LEU A 6 23.09 -9.90 -11.59
CA LEU A 6 23.32 -9.50 -12.98
C LEU A 6 24.43 -10.33 -13.62
N GLU A 7 25.45 -10.70 -12.83
CA GLU A 7 26.51 -11.60 -13.26
C GLU A 7 26.04 -13.04 -13.48
N ALA A 8 24.93 -13.46 -12.88
CA ALA A 8 24.32 -14.79 -13.07
C ALA A 8 23.38 -14.88 -14.29
N LEU A 9 22.98 -13.75 -14.89
CA LEU A 9 22.09 -13.68 -16.04
C LEU A 9 22.84 -13.92 -17.37
N THR A 10 22.13 -14.47 -18.36
CA THR A 10 22.67 -14.62 -19.72
C THR A 10 22.76 -13.26 -20.43
N ASP A 11 23.67 -13.13 -21.39
CA ASP A 11 23.87 -11.86 -22.12
C ASP A 11 22.62 -11.42 -22.89
N GLU A 12 21.80 -12.37 -23.36
CA GLU A 12 20.51 -12.07 -23.97
C GLU A 12 19.52 -11.48 -22.96
N ALA A 13 19.48 -12.01 -21.74
CA ALA A 13 18.62 -11.50 -20.67
C ALA A 13 19.06 -10.11 -20.20
N LEU A 14 20.37 -9.86 -20.08
CA LEU A 14 20.92 -8.54 -19.75
C LEU A 14 20.54 -7.49 -20.81
N ARG A 15 20.59 -7.84 -22.09
CA ARG A 15 20.18 -6.93 -23.18
C ARG A 15 18.68 -6.66 -23.19
N LYS A 16 17.85 -7.67 -22.93
CA LYS A 16 16.40 -7.48 -22.77
C LYS A 16 16.08 -6.55 -21.61
N LEU A 17 16.80 -6.69 -20.49
CA LEU A 17 16.64 -5.85 -19.32
C LEU A 17 17.11 -4.41 -19.59
N ALA A 18 18.24 -4.21 -20.27
CA ALA A 18 18.68 -2.87 -20.71
C ALA A 18 17.63 -2.19 -21.62
N ALA A 19 17.07 -2.92 -22.59
CA ALA A 19 16.03 -2.40 -23.48
C ALA A 19 14.74 -2.04 -22.73
N LEU A 20 14.35 -2.84 -21.72
CA LEU A 20 13.19 -2.54 -20.86
C LEU A 20 13.39 -1.25 -20.06
N GLU A 21 14.61 -1.04 -19.56
CA GLU A 21 15.00 0.14 -18.80
C GLU A 21 15.30 1.36 -19.68
N GLY A 22 15.21 1.23 -21.02
CA GLY A 22 15.40 2.32 -21.97
C GLY A 22 16.86 2.67 -22.26
N LEU A 23 17.81 1.79 -21.93
CA LEU A 23 19.22 1.93 -22.25
C LEU A 23 19.46 1.49 -23.70
N ASP A 24 19.90 2.42 -24.55
CA ASP A 24 20.28 2.14 -25.94
C ASP A 24 21.74 1.67 -25.99
N VAL A 25 21.94 0.35 -25.84
CA VAL A 25 23.27 -0.26 -25.74
C VAL A 25 23.66 -0.89 -27.09
N PRO A 26 24.80 -0.49 -27.69
CA PRO A 26 25.27 -1.11 -28.92
C PRO A 26 25.61 -2.60 -28.77
N ASP A 27 25.51 -3.36 -29.87
CA ASP A 27 25.70 -4.81 -29.86
C ASP A 27 27.10 -5.27 -29.40
N ASN A 28 28.12 -4.41 -29.48
CA ASN A 28 29.51 -4.73 -29.16
C ASN A 28 29.98 -4.24 -27.77
N VAL A 29 29.06 -4.00 -26.83
CA VAL A 29 29.43 -3.55 -25.48
C VAL A 29 29.92 -4.72 -24.62
N GLU A 30 30.99 -4.47 -23.87
CA GLU A 30 31.52 -5.43 -22.91
C GLU A 30 30.51 -5.70 -21.78
N ARG A 31 30.36 -6.97 -21.41
CA ARG A 31 29.39 -7.41 -20.39
C ARG A 31 29.50 -6.65 -19.07
N ILE A 32 30.72 -6.31 -18.65
CA ILE A 32 30.97 -5.57 -17.40
C ILE A 32 30.36 -4.16 -17.48
N LEU A 33 30.58 -3.47 -18.59
CA LEU A 33 30.05 -2.12 -18.83
C LEU A 33 28.51 -2.14 -18.94
N LEU A 34 27.94 -3.19 -19.54
CA LEU A 34 26.50 -3.39 -19.60
C LEU A 34 25.90 -3.56 -18.19
N ILE A 35 26.53 -4.39 -17.35
CA ILE A 35 26.08 -4.62 -15.97
C ILE A 35 26.18 -3.34 -15.14
N ASP A 36 27.28 -2.60 -15.26
CA ASP A 36 27.47 -1.34 -14.52
C ASP A 36 26.44 -0.28 -14.96
N ALA A 37 26.17 -0.14 -16.26
CA ALA A 37 25.15 0.79 -16.76
C ALA A 37 23.73 0.44 -16.30
N ILE A 38 23.39 -0.85 -16.28
CA ILE A 38 22.11 -1.33 -15.75
C ILE A 38 22.02 -1.05 -14.23
N LEU A 39 23.08 -1.33 -13.48
CA LEU A 39 23.12 -1.07 -12.04
C LEU A 39 22.90 0.40 -11.74
N GLU A 40 23.57 1.29 -12.47
CA GLU A 40 23.45 2.74 -12.28
C GLU A 40 22.00 3.21 -12.49
N VAL A 41 21.33 2.76 -13.56
CA VAL A 41 19.91 3.10 -13.80
C VAL A 41 18.98 2.55 -12.73
N LEU A 42 19.24 1.32 -12.25
CA LEU A 42 18.42 0.70 -11.21
C LEU A 42 18.64 1.35 -9.84
N GLU A 43 19.89 1.72 -9.52
CA GLU A 43 20.24 2.46 -8.30
C GLU A 43 19.63 3.86 -8.32
N GLU A 44 19.73 4.59 -9.44
CA GLU A 44 19.10 5.90 -9.58
C GLU A 44 17.57 5.82 -9.40
N LYS A 45 16.93 4.80 -9.99
CA LYS A 45 15.49 4.52 -9.77
C LYS A 45 15.18 4.18 -8.32
N GLN A 46 16.01 3.36 -7.67
CA GLN A 46 15.81 2.97 -6.29
C GLN A 46 15.99 4.15 -5.35
N GLU A 47 17.03 4.96 -5.53
CA GLU A 47 17.25 6.18 -4.76
C GLU A 47 16.14 7.20 -4.99
N GLU A 48 15.69 7.37 -6.23
CA GLU A 48 14.57 8.25 -6.54
C GLU A 48 13.29 7.76 -5.84
N GLN A 49 13.03 6.46 -5.79
CA GLN A 49 11.92 5.87 -5.04
C GLN A 49 12.10 6.04 -3.53
N GLU A 50 13.28 5.75 -2.98
CA GLU A 50 13.55 5.85 -1.55
C GLU A 50 13.44 7.30 -1.05
N LEU A 51 13.90 8.29 -1.82
CA LEU A 51 13.74 9.71 -1.50
C LEU A 51 12.28 10.18 -1.48
N GLN A 52 11.40 9.47 -2.18
CA GLN A 52 10.01 9.88 -2.41
C GLN A 52 9.00 9.11 -1.56
N ASN A 53 9.35 7.90 -1.11
CA ASN A 53 8.46 7.06 -0.33
C ASN A 53 8.58 7.34 1.17
N ASN A 54 7.47 7.33 1.90
CA ASN A 54 7.51 7.43 3.36
C ASN A 54 8.24 6.25 4.00
N ASN A 55 8.83 6.46 5.19
CA ASN A 55 9.57 5.44 5.95
C ASN A 55 8.83 4.08 6.03
N LEU A 56 7.51 4.06 6.23
CA LEU A 56 6.72 2.82 6.31
C LEU A 56 6.68 2.05 4.98
N MET A 57 6.62 2.78 3.86
CA MET A 57 6.65 2.20 2.53
C MET A 57 8.04 1.68 2.18
N GLN A 58 9.10 2.46 2.47
CA GLN A 58 10.48 2.03 2.28
C GLN A 58 10.77 0.72 3.03
N VAL A 59 10.31 0.61 4.29
CA VAL A 59 10.46 -0.60 5.10
C VAL A 59 9.70 -1.78 4.49
N SER A 60 8.52 -1.55 3.92
CA SER A 60 7.75 -2.62 3.26
C SER A 60 8.41 -3.10 1.96
N GLN A 61 8.87 -2.19 1.11
CA GLN A 61 9.55 -2.52 -0.14
C GLN A 61 10.81 -3.34 0.13
N LYS A 62 11.63 -2.91 1.10
CA LYS A 62 12.86 -3.63 1.50
C LYS A 62 12.56 -5.06 2.01
N LYS A 63 11.43 -5.28 2.68
CA LYS A 63 11.01 -6.63 3.14
C LYS A 63 10.67 -7.57 1.97
N TYR A 64 9.98 -7.06 0.95
CA TYR A 64 9.60 -7.88 -0.22
C TYR A 64 10.78 -8.13 -1.17
N ASP A 65 11.70 -7.17 -1.28
CA ASP A 65 12.97 -7.35 -2.00
C ASP A 65 13.78 -8.50 -1.40
N LEU A 66 13.83 -8.61 -0.06
CA LEU A 66 14.54 -9.70 0.63
C LEU A 66 13.93 -11.07 0.34
N THR A 67 12.61 -11.20 0.26
CA THR A 67 11.96 -12.49 -0.06
C THR A 67 12.19 -12.97 -1.49
N LEU A 68 12.42 -12.05 -2.43
CA LEU A 68 12.78 -12.40 -3.81
C LEU A 68 14.25 -12.83 -3.94
N LEU A 69 15.11 -12.56 -2.96
CA LEU A 69 16.53 -12.98 -2.95
C LEU A 69 16.70 -14.48 -2.66
N ASP A 70 15.75 -15.13 -1.99
CA ASP A 70 15.82 -16.56 -1.62
C ASP A 70 15.25 -17.52 -2.68
N ILE A 71 14.64 -17.01 -3.76
CA ILE A 71 14.20 -17.83 -4.88
C ILE A 71 15.45 -18.16 -5.72
N GLN A 72 15.90 -19.42 -5.65
CA GLN A 72 16.98 -19.92 -6.49
C GLN A 72 16.67 -19.68 -7.97
N PRO A 73 17.66 -19.25 -8.79
CA PRO A 73 17.45 -19.00 -10.21
C PRO A 73 17.30 -20.36 -10.91
N THR A 74 16.06 -20.84 -10.98
CA THR A 74 15.72 -21.95 -11.86
C THR A 74 15.51 -21.35 -13.24
N GLY A 75 16.17 -21.95 -14.24
CA GLY A 75 16.54 -21.32 -15.51
C GLY A 75 15.42 -20.65 -16.31
N GLU A 76 15.85 -19.68 -17.13
CA GLU A 76 15.28 -19.18 -18.40
C GLU A 76 13.81 -18.70 -18.45
N GLU A 77 12.97 -18.92 -17.43
CA GLU A 77 11.56 -18.52 -17.44
C GLU A 77 11.22 -17.39 -16.46
N ASN A 78 12.14 -17.02 -15.56
CA ASN A 78 11.93 -15.98 -14.55
C ASN A 78 12.57 -14.63 -14.92
N ILE A 79 12.47 -14.21 -16.19
CA ILE A 79 12.12 -12.79 -16.40
C ILE A 79 10.63 -12.72 -16.09
N GLU A 80 10.29 -12.93 -14.81
CA GLU A 80 8.95 -12.75 -14.29
C GLU A 80 8.52 -11.38 -14.80
N THR A 81 7.48 -11.38 -15.62
CA THR A 81 6.88 -10.20 -16.22
C THR A 81 6.78 -9.12 -15.17
N MET A 82 7.75 -8.20 -15.15
CA MET A 82 7.73 -7.04 -14.27
C MET A 82 6.45 -6.32 -14.60
N LEU A 83 5.50 -6.37 -13.67
CA LEU A 83 4.22 -5.71 -13.88
C LEU A 83 4.54 -4.22 -14.12
N PRO A 84 3.94 -3.62 -15.16
CA PRO A 84 4.20 -2.23 -15.45
C PRO A 84 3.85 -1.38 -14.23
N LEU A 85 4.66 -0.35 -13.98
CA LEU A 85 4.50 0.56 -12.86
C LEU A 85 3.12 1.25 -12.85
N SER A 86 2.54 1.45 -14.04
CA SER A 86 1.23 2.07 -14.27
C SER A 86 0.57 1.41 -15.48
N TYR A 87 -0.74 1.28 -15.43
CA TYR A 87 -1.59 0.84 -16.55
C TYR A 87 -2.26 2.03 -17.24
N HIS A 88 -1.92 3.26 -16.82
CA HIS A 88 -2.51 4.52 -17.26
C HIS A 88 -4.05 4.53 -17.16
N GLU A 89 -4.58 3.88 -16.14
CA GLU A 89 -6.00 3.88 -15.82
C GLU A 89 -6.30 4.92 -14.74
N MET A 90 -7.42 5.63 -14.85
CA MET A 90 -7.84 6.57 -13.81
C MET A 90 -8.60 5.80 -12.72
N LYS A 91 -7.87 5.16 -11.80
CA LYS A 91 -8.46 4.28 -10.78
C LYS A 91 -7.77 4.45 -9.43
N ILE A 92 -8.54 4.29 -8.36
CA ILE A 92 -8.04 4.13 -6.99
C ILE A 92 -8.57 2.83 -6.42
N GLN A 93 -7.70 2.07 -5.77
CA GLN A 93 -8.02 0.81 -5.14
C GLN A 93 -7.69 0.90 -3.66
N PHE A 94 -8.67 0.54 -2.83
CA PHE A 94 -8.52 0.34 -1.40
C PHE A 94 -8.37 -1.16 -1.17
N LEU A 95 -7.36 -1.59 -0.43
CA LEU A 95 -7.12 -2.99 -0.07
C LEU A 95 -6.92 -3.10 1.44
N LEU A 96 -7.85 -3.76 2.12
CA LEU A 96 -7.70 -4.05 3.54
C LEU A 96 -6.51 -5.01 3.77
N ARG A 97 -5.56 -4.61 4.61
CA ARG A 97 -4.42 -5.45 5.02
C ARG A 97 -4.72 -6.14 6.34
N ASP A 98 -5.13 -5.35 7.33
CA ASP A 98 -5.54 -5.80 8.65
C ASP A 98 -6.61 -4.83 9.19
N PRO A 99 -7.25 -5.12 10.34
CA PRO A 99 -8.33 -4.28 10.86
C PRO A 99 -7.95 -2.82 11.18
N TYR A 100 -6.66 -2.50 11.26
CA TYR A 100 -6.12 -1.18 11.55
C TYR A 100 -5.45 -0.52 10.34
N TRP A 101 -5.16 -1.27 9.27
CA TRP A 101 -4.42 -0.77 8.11
C TRP A 101 -5.04 -1.21 6.80
N ALA A 102 -5.16 -0.26 5.89
CA ALA A 102 -5.42 -0.49 4.48
C ALA A 102 -4.25 -0.02 3.64
N TYR A 103 -3.98 -0.74 2.57
CA TYR A 103 -3.13 -0.32 1.48
C TYR A 103 -4.00 0.33 0.41
N VAL A 104 -3.73 1.59 0.08
CA VAL A 104 -4.44 2.32 -0.95
C VAL A 104 -3.46 2.65 -2.06
N TYR A 105 -3.80 2.32 -3.30
CA TYR A 105 -2.98 2.70 -4.46
C TYR A 105 -3.86 3.27 -5.56
N TRP A 106 -3.28 4.12 -6.38
CA TRP A 106 -3.99 4.77 -7.48
C TRP A 106 -3.10 4.83 -8.71
N ASP A 107 -3.79 4.87 -9.83
CA ASP A 107 -3.21 5.12 -11.13
C ASP A 107 -3.91 6.31 -11.76
N VAL A 108 -3.18 7.03 -12.62
CA VAL A 108 -3.62 8.27 -13.23
C VAL A 108 -3.42 8.18 -14.73
N LYS A 109 -4.50 8.39 -15.47
CA LYS A 109 -4.47 8.38 -16.92
C LYS A 109 -3.66 9.56 -17.44
N GLY A 110 -2.71 9.30 -18.35
CA GLY A 110 -1.94 10.35 -19.02
C GLY A 110 -0.64 10.75 -18.30
N GLY A 111 -0.21 10.02 -17.28
CA GLY A 111 1.10 10.16 -16.65
C GLY A 111 1.03 10.48 -15.16
N SER A 112 1.93 11.34 -14.68
CA SER A 112 2.08 11.67 -13.25
C SER A 112 0.97 12.60 -12.74
N LEU A 113 0.63 12.49 -11.45
CA LEU A 113 -0.22 13.45 -10.73
C LEU A 113 0.24 14.91 -10.91
N SER A 114 1.53 15.15 -11.14
CA SER A 114 2.08 16.48 -11.43
C SER A 114 1.46 17.12 -12.68
N ALA A 115 1.26 16.32 -13.74
CA ALA A 115 0.63 16.79 -14.98
C ALA A 115 -0.83 17.15 -14.74
N LEU A 116 -1.56 16.28 -14.03
CA LEU A 116 -2.96 16.49 -13.66
C LEU A 116 -3.14 17.72 -12.75
N LYS A 117 -2.23 17.90 -11.78
CA LYS A 117 -2.21 19.07 -10.89
C LYS A 117 -2.03 20.37 -11.68
N ARG A 118 -1.13 20.37 -12.68
CA ARG A 118 -0.89 21.55 -13.53
C ARG A 118 -2.06 21.84 -14.46
N GLU A 119 -2.66 20.82 -15.06
CA GLU A 119 -3.82 20.96 -15.95
C GLU A 119 -5.03 21.56 -15.23
N LEU A 120 -5.27 21.12 -13.99
CA LEU A 120 -6.39 21.58 -13.17
C LEU A 120 -6.07 22.83 -12.34
N GLU A 121 -4.89 23.42 -12.51
CA GLU A 121 -4.37 24.53 -11.67
C GLU A 121 -4.57 24.27 -10.16
N ALA A 122 -4.40 23.01 -9.76
CA ALA A 122 -4.77 22.56 -8.43
C ALA A 122 -3.71 22.93 -7.39
N GLU A 123 -4.18 23.32 -6.21
CA GLU A 123 -3.32 23.69 -5.10
C GLU A 123 -2.83 22.43 -4.37
N LYS A 124 -3.74 21.46 -4.16
CA LYS A 124 -3.49 20.25 -3.37
C LYS A 124 -4.06 19.01 -4.03
N VAL A 125 -3.37 17.90 -3.81
CA VAL A 125 -3.83 16.55 -4.18
C VAL A 125 -3.88 15.74 -2.89
N GLN A 126 -5.00 15.10 -2.63
CA GLN A 126 -5.28 14.42 -1.37
C GLN A 126 -5.98 13.09 -1.61
N VAL A 127 -5.69 12.11 -0.77
CA VAL A 127 -6.49 10.90 -0.65
C VAL A 127 -7.47 11.11 0.50
N ARG A 128 -8.76 11.16 0.17
CA ARG A 128 -9.84 11.25 1.16
C ARG A 128 -10.35 9.86 1.50
N VAL A 129 -10.25 9.49 2.76
CA VAL A 129 -10.75 8.21 3.28
C VAL A 129 -12.07 8.47 3.99
N ARG A 130 -13.11 7.76 3.57
CA ARG A 130 -14.49 7.93 4.04
C ARG A 130 -14.94 6.69 4.78
N ARG A 131 -15.50 6.89 5.97
CA ARG A 131 -16.20 5.86 6.74
C ARG A 131 -17.69 5.93 6.46
N HIS A 132 -18.30 4.79 6.18
CA HIS A 132 -19.72 4.65 5.90
C HIS A 132 -20.45 3.96 7.05
N ARG A 133 -21.73 4.28 7.21
CA ARG A 133 -22.62 3.62 8.15
C ARG A 133 -22.90 2.18 7.69
N LYS A 134 -23.03 1.27 8.65
CA LYS A 134 -23.48 -0.10 8.41
C LYS A 134 -24.85 -0.10 7.72
N MET A 135 -24.92 -0.69 6.53
CA MET A 135 -26.14 -0.83 5.75
C MET A 135 -26.62 -2.28 5.73
N SER A 136 -27.93 -2.46 5.59
CA SER A 136 -28.54 -3.76 5.33
C SER A 136 -28.02 -4.33 4.02
N GLN A 137 -27.74 -5.64 3.98
CA GLN A 137 -27.18 -6.29 2.79
C GLN A 137 -28.02 -6.02 1.54
N GLY A 138 -27.35 -5.63 0.44
CA GLY A 138 -27.96 -5.35 -0.87
C GLY A 138 -28.15 -3.87 -1.21
N SER A 139 -27.84 -2.96 -0.28
CA SER A 139 -27.92 -1.50 -0.49
C SER A 139 -26.63 -0.98 -1.12
N ARG A 140 -26.70 -0.06 -2.08
CA ARG A 140 -25.52 0.66 -2.58
C ARG A 140 -25.20 1.83 -1.65
N PHE A 141 -23.95 1.92 -1.21
CA PHE A 141 -23.48 3.07 -0.44
C PHE A 141 -23.59 4.35 -1.26
N SER A 142 -24.14 5.39 -0.64
CA SER A 142 -24.32 6.73 -1.20
C SER A 142 -23.58 7.76 -0.35
N SER A 143 -23.46 8.99 -0.86
CA SER A 143 -22.84 10.10 -0.13
C SER A 143 -23.53 10.42 1.20
N ALA A 144 -24.81 10.05 1.36
CA ALA A 144 -25.57 10.23 2.60
C ALA A 144 -25.15 9.24 3.71
N ASP A 145 -24.46 8.16 3.36
CA ASP A 145 -24.03 7.12 4.31
C ASP A 145 -22.67 7.42 4.92
N ILE A 146 -21.98 8.44 4.43
CA ILE A 146 -20.70 8.89 4.93
C ILE A 146 -20.91 9.45 6.35
N VAL A 147 -20.32 8.79 7.33
CA VAL A 147 -20.36 9.20 8.74
C VAL A 147 -19.24 10.16 9.04
N ASP A 148 -18.05 9.87 8.51
CA ASP A 148 -16.84 10.63 8.78
C ASP A 148 -15.85 10.48 7.63
N SER A 149 -14.93 11.43 7.49
CA SER A 149 -13.86 11.38 6.51
C SER A 149 -12.63 12.14 6.96
N PHE A 150 -11.46 11.65 6.58
CA PHE A 150 -10.19 12.32 6.80
C PHE A 150 -9.36 12.35 5.53
N ASP A 151 -8.48 13.34 5.44
CA ASP A 151 -7.70 13.63 4.25
C ASP A 151 -6.21 13.41 4.51
N ILE A 152 -5.55 12.80 3.53
CA ILE A 152 -4.10 12.60 3.52
C ILE A 152 -3.57 13.39 2.33
N GLU A 153 -2.80 14.44 2.59
CA GLU A 153 -2.11 15.19 1.54
C GLU A 153 -0.99 14.34 0.95
N ILE A 154 -0.99 14.19 -0.37
CA ILE A 154 -0.04 13.36 -1.09
C ILE A 154 0.82 14.19 -2.05
N GLY A 155 2.05 13.76 -2.24
CA GLY A 155 2.98 14.29 -3.24
C GLY A 155 2.55 13.93 -4.66
N CYS A 156 3.03 14.70 -5.63
CA CYS A 156 2.75 14.45 -7.06
C CYS A 156 3.47 13.22 -7.63
N LYS A 157 4.34 12.58 -6.84
CA LYS A 157 5.08 11.37 -7.21
C LYS A 157 4.61 10.14 -6.41
N ASP A 158 3.62 10.31 -5.52
CA ASP A 158 3.06 9.21 -4.75
C ASP A 158 2.02 8.46 -5.60
N TYR A 159 2.11 7.13 -5.61
CA TYR A 159 1.14 6.25 -6.28
C TYR A 159 0.39 5.35 -5.31
N SER A 160 0.79 5.33 -4.04
CA SER A 160 0.23 4.46 -3.02
C SER A 160 0.53 4.93 -1.61
N TRP A 161 -0.27 4.48 -0.65
CA TRP A 161 -0.21 4.88 0.75
C TRP A 161 -0.76 3.80 1.69
N TYR A 162 -0.15 3.67 2.87
CA TYR A 162 -0.73 2.91 3.97
C TYR A 162 -1.59 3.83 4.84
N VAL A 163 -2.88 3.50 4.93
CA VAL A 163 -3.89 4.27 5.63
C VAL A 163 -4.22 3.57 6.95
N ASN A 164 -4.13 4.31 8.05
CA ASN A 164 -4.62 3.83 9.34
C ASN A 164 -6.15 3.95 9.42
N LEU A 165 -6.80 2.90 9.92
CA LEU A 165 -8.24 2.78 10.06
C LEU A 165 -8.60 2.93 11.54
N PRO A 166 -9.16 4.07 11.95
CA PRO A 166 -9.33 4.38 13.38
C PRO A 166 -10.44 3.58 14.04
N VAL A 167 -11.43 3.09 13.27
CA VAL A 167 -12.62 2.41 13.80
C VAL A 167 -12.82 1.07 13.10
N GLN A 168 -12.95 0.00 13.89
CA GLN A 168 -13.23 -1.36 13.42
C GLN A 168 -14.75 -1.63 13.35
N ASP A 169 -15.16 -2.76 12.78
CA ASP A 169 -16.57 -3.09 12.45
C ASP A 169 -17.27 -1.97 11.63
N ALA A 170 -16.55 -1.43 10.65
CA ALA A 170 -17.01 -0.30 9.85
C ALA A 170 -16.68 -0.49 8.37
N TYR A 171 -17.32 0.31 7.52
CA TYR A 171 -17.14 0.29 6.08
C TYR A 171 -16.31 1.49 5.64
N TYR A 172 -15.32 1.28 4.78
CA TYR A 172 -14.41 2.33 4.31
C TYR A 172 -14.29 2.36 2.80
N SER A 173 -14.05 3.55 2.24
CA SER A 173 -13.63 3.75 0.85
C SER A 173 -12.60 4.88 0.76
N ALA A 174 -11.74 4.83 -0.25
CA ALA A 174 -10.84 5.94 -0.59
C ALA A 174 -11.30 6.66 -1.86
N ALA A 175 -11.05 7.96 -1.92
CA ALA A 175 -11.25 8.78 -3.09
C ALA A 175 -10.01 9.64 -3.33
N LEU A 176 -9.58 9.74 -4.59
CA LEU A 176 -8.55 10.69 -4.99
C LEU A 176 -9.24 12.03 -5.25
N VAL A 177 -8.80 13.06 -4.52
CA VAL A 177 -9.43 14.37 -4.52
C VAL A 177 -8.39 15.43 -4.84
N ILE A 178 -8.77 16.33 -5.75
CA ILE A 178 -7.94 17.44 -6.20
C ILE A 178 -8.65 18.73 -5.82
N THR A 179 -7.95 19.56 -5.07
CA THR A 179 -8.47 20.83 -4.59
C THR A 179 -7.85 21.97 -5.40
N ALA A 180 -8.66 22.65 -6.19
CA ALA A 180 -8.33 23.88 -6.89
C ALA A 180 -8.86 25.10 -6.11
N LYS A 181 -8.46 26.31 -6.50
CA LYS A 181 -8.75 27.56 -5.76
C LYS A 181 -10.22 27.81 -5.43
N GLN A 182 -11.16 27.24 -6.18
CA GLN A 182 -12.60 27.48 -6.01
C GLN A 182 -13.44 26.22 -5.95
N SER A 183 -12.83 25.04 -6.12
CA SER A 183 -13.58 23.78 -6.20
C SER A 183 -12.73 22.60 -5.78
N GLU A 184 -13.43 21.62 -5.23
CA GLU A 184 -12.89 20.31 -4.93
C GLU A 184 -13.45 19.30 -5.94
N LEU A 185 -12.57 18.56 -6.59
CA LEU A 185 -12.93 17.56 -7.59
C LEU A 185 -12.53 16.18 -7.11
N VAL A 186 -13.50 15.28 -6.99
CA VAL A 186 -13.25 13.86 -6.80
C VAL A 186 -12.94 13.25 -8.17
N VAL A 187 -11.71 12.79 -8.38
CA VAL A 187 -11.26 12.27 -9.68
C VAL A 187 -11.64 10.81 -9.85
N CYS A 188 -11.41 10.01 -8.81
CA CYS A 188 -11.80 8.61 -8.77
C CYS A 188 -12.11 8.17 -7.34
N GLN A 189 -12.91 7.11 -7.21
CA GLN A 189 -13.33 6.55 -5.93
C GLN A 189 -13.26 5.03 -5.97
N SER A 190 -12.83 4.43 -4.86
CA SER A 190 -12.75 2.97 -4.70
C SER A 190 -14.11 2.39 -4.32
N ASP A 191 -14.21 1.07 -4.45
CA ASP A 191 -15.28 0.32 -3.81
C ASP A 191 -15.21 0.45 -2.27
N VAL A 192 -16.34 0.19 -1.64
CA VAL A 192 -16.47 0.17 -0.18
C VAL A 192 -16.08 -1.21 0.35
N GLN A 193 -15.15 -1.25 1.30
CA GLN A 193 -14.70 -2.47 1.95
C GLN A 193 -15.10 -2.50 3.42
N TYR A 194 -15.46 -3.69 3.90
CA TYR A 194 -15.75 -3.93 5.31
C TYR A 194 -14.49 -4.23 6.09
N VAL A 195 -14.31 -3.50 7.19
CA VAL A 195 -13.23 -3.70 8.16
C VAL A 195 -13.80 -4.53 9.31
N PRO A 196 -13.28 -5.74 9.56
CA PRO A 196 -13.80 -6.60 10.60
C PRO A 196 -13.50 -6.03 12.00
N PRO A 197 -14.29 -6.41 13.02
CA PRO A 197 -13.96 -6.15 14.41
C PRO A 197 -12.64 -6.80 14.81
N VAL A 198 -11.97 -6.19 15.77
CA VAL A 198 -10.87 -6.82 16.50
C VAL A 198 -11.41 -7.21 17.86
N TYR A 199 -11.16 -8.46 18.24
CA TYR A 199 -11.51 -8.96 19.56
C TYR A 199 -10.24 -9.15 20.36
N SER A 200 -10.24 -8.68 21.60
CA SER A 200 -9.24 -9.10 22.57
C SER A 200 -9.47 -10.56 22.94
N PHE A 201 -8.42 -11.21 23.44
CA PHE A 201 -8.52 -12.59 23.90
C PHE A 201 -9.58 -12.75 25.01
N GLU A 202 -9.64 -11.80 25.94
CA GLU A 202 -10.61 -11.77 27.02
C GLU A 202 -12.06 -11.67 26.50
N GLU A 203 -12.31 -10.85 25.48
CA GLU A 203 -13.62 -10.72 24.83
C GLU A 203 -14.04 -12.00 24.10
N LEU A 204 -13.09 -12.72 23.49
CA LEU A 204 -13.39 -13.99 22.83
C LEU A 204 -13.81 -15.07 23.83
N VAL A 205 -13.09 -15.18 24.96
CA VAL A 205 -13.42 -16.15 26.03
C VAL A 205 -14.71 -15.77 26.76
N SER A 206 -14.97 -14.47 26.89
CA SER A 206 -16.15 -13.93 27.60
C SER A 206 -17.35 -13.72 26.69
N SER A 207 -17.29 -14.14 25.42
CA SER A 207 -18.37 -13.93 24.45
C SER A 207 -19.67 -14.56 24.96
N PRO A 208 -20.83 -13.92 24.82
CA PRO A 208 -22.09 -14.50 25.29
C PRO A 208 -22.62 -15.62 24.38
N ASP A 209 -22.00 -15.86 23.21
CA ASP A 209 -22.40 -16.95 22.31
C ASP A 209 -21.79 -18.29 22.77
N PRO A 210 -22.61 -19.22 23.30
CA PRO A 210 -22.11 -20.47 23.85
C PRO A 210 -21.40 -21.36 22.82
N LYS A 211 -21.68 -21.20 21.51
CA LYS A 211 -21.01 -21.97 20.46
C LYS A 211 -19.60 -21.45 20.16
N GLN A 212 -19.41 -20.13 20.18
CA GLN A 212 -18.11 -19.52 19.98
C GLN A 212 -17.18 -19.83 21.17
N ASN A 213 -17.71 -19.72 22.41
CA ASN A 213 -16.96 -20.07 23.62
C ASN A 213 -16.49 -21.51 23.64
N ALA A 214 -17.33 -22.46 23.20
CA ALA A 214 -16.95 -23.87 23.17
C ALA A 214 -15.72 -24.13 22.29
N ILE A 215 -15.61 -23.45 21.14
CA ILE A 215 -14.45 -23.55 20.26
C ILE A 215 -13.22 -22.91 20.93
N TYR A 216 -13.36 -21.72 21.52
CA TYR A 216 -12.23 -21.04 22.19
C TYR A 216 -11.68 -21.80 23.39
N HIS A 217 -12.55 -22.41 24.21
CA HIS A 217 -12.14 -23.29 25.30
C HIS A 217 -11.48 -24.59 24.79
N LEU A 218 -11.97 -25.16 23.69
CA LEU A 218 -11.40 -26.38 23.11
C LEU A 218 -10.03 -26.14 22.47
N MET A 219 -9.77 -24.92 22.00
CA MET A 219 -8.44 -24.47 21.56
C MET A 219 -7.48 -24.21 22.73
N GLU A 220 -7.92 -24.35 23.98
CA GLU A 220 -7.14 -24.11 25.20
C GLU A 220 -6.38 -22.78 25.19
N LEU A 221 -6.95 -21.75 24.56
CA LEU A 221 -6.24 -20.48 24.36
C LEU A 221 -5.88 -19.81 25.70
N GLU A 222 -6.59 -20.13 26.79
CA GLU A 222 -6.28 -19.73 28.16
C GLU A 222 -4.91 -20.23 28.66
N LYS A 223 -4.36 -21.27 28.03
CA LYS A 223 -3.04 -21.84 28.33
C LYS A 223 -1.95 -21.34 27.39
N LEU A 224 -2.31 -20.61 26.33
CA LEU A 224 -1.32 -19.97 25.50
C LEU A 224 -0.80 -18.75 26.25
N ASP A 225 0.48 -18.81 26.63
CA ASP A 225 1.21 -17.69 27.23
C ASP A 225 1.58 -16.69 26.12
N ILE A 226 0.56 -16.08 25.51
CA ILE A 226 0.76 -15.12 24.43
C ILE A 226 1.17 -13.81 25.09
N LEU A 227 2.44 -13.43 24.96
CA LEU A 227 3.04 -12.20 25.50
C LEU A 227 2.42 -10.88 24.98
N TYR A 228 1.32 -10.94 24.22
CA TYR A 228 0.64 -9.83 23.54
C TYR A 228 -0.78 -9.57 24.08
N THR A 229 -1.01 -9.73 25.39
CA THR A 229 -2.31 -9.42 26.02
C THR A 229 -2.55 -7.93 26.23
N LYS A 230 -1.59 -7.05 25.92
CA LYS A 230 -1.84 -5.61 25.91
C LYS A 230 -2.26 -5.16 24.53
N PRO A 231 -3.40 -4.45 24.37
CA PRO A 231 -3.73 -3.75 23.14
C PRO A 231 -2.62 -2.74 22.90
N THR A 232 -1.64 -3.12 22.09
CA THR A 232 -0.56 -2.23 21.70
C THR A 232 -1.15 -1.39 20.58
N ILE A 233 -1.92 -0.37 20.96
CA ILE A 233 -2.23 0.72 20.04
C ILE A 233 -0.86 1.24 19.61
N PRO A 234 -0.50 1.19 18.31
CA PRO A 234 0.78 1.73 17.88
C PRO A 234 0.84 3.18 18.36
N GLU A 235 1.90 3.52 19.10
CA GLU A 235 2.09 4.86 19.66
C GLU A 235 1.88 5.89 18.55
N ARG A 236 0.81 6.67 18.68
CA ARG A 236 0.62 7.85 17.84
C ARG A 236 1.75 8.78 18.19
N LEU A 237 2.64 9.08 17.23
CA LEU A 237 3.59 10.18 17.35
C LEU A 237 2.82 11.45 17.76
N GLY A 238 2.85 11.79 19.05
CA GLY A 238 2.48 13.10 19.57
C GLY A 238 1.22 13.26 20.43
N LEU A 239 0.53 12.19 20.88
CA LEU A 239 -0.58 12.35 21.84
C LEU A 239 -0.34 11.47 23.08
N SER A 240 -0.13 12.11 24.23
CA SER A 240 0.04 11.45 25.52
C SER A 240 -1.28 10.82 26.00
N ASP A 241 -1.15 9.69 26.69
CA ASP A 241 -2.23 8.82 27.19
C ASP A 241 -3.31 9.53 28.03
N GLU A 242 -3.01 10.71 28.59
CA GLU A 242 -3.93 11.47 29.43
C GLU A 242 -5.17 11.99 28.68
N ALA A 243 -5.13 12.13 27.35
CA ALA A 243 -6.26 12.64 26.57
C ALA A 243 -7.33 11.57 26.25
N LEU A 244 -7.03 10.28 26.42
CA LEU A 244 -7.94 9.18 26.05
C LEU A 244 -8.87 8.74 27.20
N GLN A 245 -8.64 9.19 28.44
CA GLN A 245 -9.48 8.84 29.60
C GLN A 245 -10.63 9.83 29.86
N SER A 246 -10.73 10.92 29.09
CA SER A 246 -11.77 11.95 29.26
C SER A 246 -12.84 11.97 28.17
N LEU A 247 -13.02 10.87 27.42
CA LEU A 247 -14.12 10.68 26.47
C LEU A 247 -15.01 9.50 26.89
#